data_AF-A0A3C0NCS0-F1
#
_entry.id   AF-A0A3C0NCS0-F1
#
_cell.length_a   1.000
_cell.length_b   1.000
_cell.length_c   1.000
_cell.angle_alpha   90.00
_cell.angle_beta   90.00
_cell.angle_gamma   90.00
#
_symmetry.space_group_name_H-M   'P 1'
#
loop_
_entity.id
_entity.type
_entity.pdbx_description
1 polymer ?
#
loop_
_entity_poly.entity_id
_entity_poly.type
_entity_poly.pdbx_seq_one_letter_code
_entity_poly.pdbx_strand_id
1 'polypeptide(L)'
;MASEQNQPLDANSRLKQRMRATVPPRDTSVLKRQSKEEEATAPEKEKLEYPQQRELPKHPTATEKEKKLVSFTLRVEDSVDKGLKALCTQENITKETFLEAAYLVCLENELLMQQVLEVAIARRQERRETGIMRRAKSMTRYLQEN
;
A
#
# COMPACT_ATOMS: atom_id res chain seq x y z
N MET A 1 52.16 -26.03 -15.10
CA MET A 1 51.67 -24.69 -15.46
C MET A 1 50.54 -24.93 -16.46
N ALA A 2 49.27 -24.58 -16.30
CA ALA A 2 48.59 -23.69 -15.36
C ALA A 2 47.17 -24.24 -15.14
N SER A 3 46.65 -24.09 -13.92
CA SER A 3 45.29 -24.44 -13.55
C SER A 3 44.51 -23.14 -13.33
N GLU A 4 43.74 -22.71 -14.33
CA GLU A 4 42.83 -21.57 -14.21
C GLU A 4 41.48 -22.03 -13.67
N GLN A 5 41.25 -21.74 -12.39
CA GLN A 5 39.99 -21.92 -11.70
C GLN A 5 39.00 -20.84 -12.15
N ASN A 6 37.95 -21.25 -12.86
CA ASN A 6 36.85 -20.39 -13.27
C ASN A 6 35.93 -20.15 -12.06
N GLN A 7 36.13 -19.06 -11.32
CA GLN A 7 35.24 -18.69 -10.21
C GLN A 7 33.88 -18.20 -10.74
N PRO A 8 32.75 -18.63 -10.14
CA PRO A 8 31.43 -18.16 -10.54
C PRO A 8 31.27 -16.68 -10.17
N LEU A 9 31.01 -15.82 -11.16
CA LEU A 9 30.77 -14.38 -10.97
C LEU A 9 29.75 -14.11 -9.86
N ASP A 10 30.07 -13.14 -9.00
CA ASP A 10 29.25 -12.64 -7.90
C ASP A 10 27.83 -12.25 -8.37
N ALA A 11 26.83 -12.51 -7.53
CA ALA A 11 25.41 -12.34 -7.85
C ALA A 11 25.08 -10.88 -8.24
N ASN A 12 25.77 -9.91 -7.65
CA ASN A 12 25.62 -8.49 -7.98
C ASN A 12 26.10 -8.16 -9.40
N SER A 13 27.18 -8.80 -9.84
CA SER A 13 27.73 -8.63 -11.19
C SER A 13 26.76 -9.16 -12.25
N ARG A 14 26.10 -10.29 -11.97
CA ARG A 14 25.07 -10.88 -12.83
C ARG A 14 23.85 -9.99 -12.97
N LEU A 15 23.45 -9.28 -11.92
CA LEU A 15 22.28 -8.40 -11.94
C LEU A 15 22.52 -7.15 -12.81
N LYS A 16 23.74 -6.60 -12.77
CA LYS A 16 24.13 -5.40 -13.54
C LYS A 16 24.32 -5.67 -15.04
N GLN A 17 24.65 -6.90 -15.41
CA GLN A 17 24.79 -7.32 -16.82
C GLN A 17 23.46 -7.58 -17.53
N ARG A 18 22.33 -7.61 -16.82
CA ARG A 18 21.01 -7.75 -17.46
C ARG A 18 20.70 -6.45 -18.20
N MET A 19 20.52 -6.53 -19.52
CA MET A 19 20.06 -5.40 -20.32
C MET A 19 18.71 -4.92 -19.77
N ARG A 20 18.68 -3.68 -19.28
CA ARG A 20 17.45 -3.06 -18.78
C ARG A 20 16.53 -2.81 -19.97
N ALA A 21 15.25 -3.10 -19.82
CA ALA A 21 14.26 -2.79 -20.84
C ALA A 21 14.24 -1.26 -21.08
N THR A 22 14.49 -0.85 -22.32
CA THR A 22 14.39 0.54 -22.73
C THR A 22 12.92 0.88 -22.92
N VAL A 23 12.37 1.68 -22.00
CA VAL A 23 10.99 2.16 -22.11
C VAL A 23 10.97 3.39 -23.01
N PRO A 24 10.07 3.46 -24.02
CA PRO A 24 9.92 4.64 -24.86
C PRO A 24 9.55 5.88 -24.02
N PRO A 25 10.09 7.06 -24.36
CA PRO A 25 9.69 8.30 -23.69
C PRO A 25 8.19 8.55 -23.90
N ARG A 26 7.48 8.88 -22.81
CA ARG A 26 6.06 9.23 -22.84
C ARG A 26 5.89 10.60 -23.48
N ASP A 27 4.98 10.68 -24.45
CA ASP A 27 4.64 11.94 -25.11
C ASP A 27 3.92 12.88 -24.12
N THR A 28 4.51 14.05 -23.85
CA THR A 28 4.00 15.07 -22.91
C THR A 28 3.33 16.24 -23.62
N SER A 29 2.98 16.08 -24.91
CA SER A 29 2.39 17.12 -25.74
C SER A 29 1.10 17.75 -25.18
N VAL A 30 0.36 17.05 -24.31
CA VAL A 30 -0.84 17.57 -23.61
C VAL A 30 -0.48 18.61 -22.54
N LEU A 31 0.71 18.53 -21.93
CA LEU A 31 1.17 19.48 -20.90
C LEU A 31 1.80 20.75 -21.49
N LYS A 32 2.07 20.79 -22.79
CA LYS A 32 2.80 21.87 -23.48
C LYS A 32 1.90 22.83 -24.26
N ARG A 33 0.63 23.00 -23.86
CA ARG A 33 -0.34 23.88 -24.55
C ARG A 33 -0.64 25.21 -23.85
N GLN A 34 0.22 25.70 -22.97
CA GLN A 34 0.11 27.06 -22.43
C GLN A 34 1.46 27.76 -22.42
N SER A 35 1.89 28.25 -23.58
CA SER A 35 2.78 29.43 -23.75
C SER A 35 3.21 29.60 -25.21
N LYS A 36 2.36 30.23 -26.04
CA LYS A 36 2.71 31.35 -26.96
C LYS A 36 1.60 31.59 -27.98
N GLU A 37 1.10 32.82 -27.97
CA GLU A 37 0.43 33.46 -29.11
C GLU A 37 1.43 33.66 -30.26
N GLU A 38 1.04 33.33 -31.49
CA GLU A 38 0.78 34.30 -32.58
C GLU A 38 0.49 33.59 -33.92
N GLU A 39 -0.62 34.02 -34.50
CA GLU A 39 -0.98 34.13 -35.93
C GLU A 39 -1.14 32.94 -36.91
N ALA A 40 -2.36 32.93 -37.47
CA ALA A 40 -2.72 32.72 -38.88
C ALA A 40 -3.34 31.38 -39.33
N THR A 41 -4.55 31.57 -39.89
CA THR A 41 -5.32 30.75 -40.87
C THR A 41 -6.26 29.64 -40.37
N ALA A 42 -7.56 29.95 -40.46
CA ALA A 42 -8.70 29.03 -40.45
C ALA A 42 -8.86 28.34 -41.83
N PRO A 43 -9.67 27.26 -41.98
CA PRO A 43 -11.13 27.38 -41.89
C PRO A 43 -11.86 26.26 -41.10
N GLU A 44 -12.87 26.71 -40.37
CA GLU A 44 -14.26 26.22 -40.39
C GLU A 44 -14.55 24.71 -40.33
N LYS A 45 -15.09 24.24 -39.19
CA LYS A 45 -16.17 23.24 -39.12
C LYS A 45 -16.81 23.16 -37.73
N GLU A 46 -18.13 23.36 -37.75
CA GLU A 46 -19.17 22.86 -36.84
C GLU A 46 -19.20 23.33 -35.37
N LYS A 47 -20.13 24.26 -35.14
CA LYS A 47 -20.79 24.52 -33.85
C LYS A 47 -21.36 23.21 -33.27
N LEU A 48 -20.87 22.82 -32.11
CA LEU A 48 -21.61 22.02 -31.15
C LEU A 48 -21.80 22.88 -29.90
N GLU A 49 -23.03 23.33 -29.69
CA GLU A 49 -23.47 24.00 -28.48
C GLU A 49 -23.44 22.99 -27.31
N TYR A 50 -22.53 23.20 -26.36
CA TYR A 50 -22.56 22.51 -25.07
C TYR A 50 -23.30 23.39 -24.06
N PRO A 51 -24.22 22.85 -23.26
CA PRO A 51 -24.93 23.62 -22.25
C PRO A 51 -23.98 24.04 -21.13
N GLN A 52 -23.79 25.35 -21.03
CA GLN A 52 -23.41 26.16 -19.87
C GLN A 52 -23.02 25.35 -18.61
N GLN A 53 -21.71 25.15 -18.42
CA GLN A 53 -21.16 24.70 -17.15
C GLN A 53 -21.55 25.70 -16.05
N ARG A 54 -22.43 25.27 -15.15
CA ARG A 54 -22.63 25.94 -13.87
C ARG A 54 -21.31 25.87 -13.10
N GLU A 55 -20.71 27.02 -12.85
CA GLU A 55 -19.57 27.15 -11.94
C GLU A 55 -19.98 26.60 -10.57
N LEU A 56 -19.34 25.50 -10.15
CA LEU A 56 -19.46 25.00 -8.80
C LEU A 56 -18.86 26.04 -7.84
N PRO A 57 -19.56 26.42 -6.76
CA PRO A 57 -19.05 27.41 -5.82
C PRO A 57 -17.76 26.88 -5.17
N LYS A 58 -16.70 27.69 -5.24
CA LYS A 58 -15.44 27.48 -4.53
C LYS A 58 -15.76 27.39 -3.04
N HIS A 59 -15.75 26.17 -2.49
CA HIS A 59 -15.78 25.99 -1.05
C HIS A 59 -14.59 26.70 -0.41
N PRO A 60 -14.79 27.33 0.76
CA PRO A 60 -13.75 28.10 1.41
C PRO A 60 -12.57 27.18 1.72
N THR A 61 -11.37 27.65 1.36
CA THR A 61 -10.08 27.08 1.72
C THR A 61 -9.98 27.05 3.24
N ALA A 62 -10.49 25.98 3.85
CA ALA A 62 -10.13 25.63 5.21
C ALA A 62 -8.65 25.31 5.19
N THR A 63 -7.88 26.05 5.99
CA THR A 63 -6.52 25.71 6.39
C THR A 63 -6.55 24.39 7.15
N GLU A 64 -6.70 23.29 6.43
CA GLU A 64 -6.51 21.95 6.95
C GLU A 64 -5.00 21.77 7.15
N LYS A 65 -4.57 21.68 8.41
CA LYS A 65 -3.25 21.13 8.71
C LYS A 65 -3.19 19.76 8.04
N GLU A 66 -2.34 19.61 7.02
CA GLU A 66 -2.18 18.36 6.29
C GLU A 66 -1.97 17.22 7.30
N LYS A 67 -2.96 16.31 7.39
CA LYS A 67 -2.85 15.14 8.25
C LYS A 67 -1.82 14.20 7.62
N LYS A 68 -0.65 14.13 8.24
CA LYS A 68 0.41 13.22 7.79
C LYS A 68 0.04 11.77 8.12
N LEU A 69 -0.24 10.98 7.10
CA LEU A 69 -0.47 9.55 7.24
C LEU A 69 0.85 8.80 7.45
N VAL A 70 0.84 7.78 8.31
CA VAL A 70 2.00 6.93 8.60
C VAL A 70 1.70 5.51 8.12
N SER A 71 2.48 5.05 7.14
CA SER A 71 2.37 3.69 6.61
C SER A 71 3.09 2.69 7.52
N PHE A 72 2.44 1.56 7.82
CA PHE A 72 3.03 0.44 8.54
C PHE A 72 2.51 -0.92 8.01
N THR A 73 3.23 -2.00 8.28
CA THR A 73 2.80 -3.35 7.90
C THR A 73 2.08 -4.03 9.05
N LEU A 74 0.84 -4.46 8.82
CA LEU A 74 0.03 -5.20 9.80
C LEU A 74 -0.05 -6.69 9.44
N ARG A 75 0.22 -7.57 10.41
CA ARG A 75 0.09 -9.01 10.26
C ARG A 75 -1.01 -9.56 11.17
N VAL A 76 -2.10 -9.98 10.54
CA VAL A 76 -3.28 -10.54 11.21
C VAL A 76 -3.36 -12.04 10.92
N GLU A 77 -4.04 -12.78 11.78
CA GLU A 77 -4.35 -14.19 11.56
C GLU A 77 -5.37 -14.34 10.40
N ASP A 78 -5.26 -15.38 9.60
CA ASP A 78 -6.08 -15.57 8.39
C ASP A 78 -7.59 -15.60 8.69
N SER A 79 -7.98 -16.26 9.80
CA SER A 79 -9.37 -16.32 10.27
C SER A 79 -9.95 -14.92 10.52
N VAL A 80 -9.19 -14.09 11.24
CA VAL A 80 -9.57 -12.71 11.56
C VAL A 80 -9.48 -11.81 10.34
N ASP A 81 -8.49 -11.99 9.47
CA ASP A 81 -8.33 -11.18 8.26
C ASP A 81 -9.50 -11.33 7.30
N LYS A 82 -10.00 -12.56 7.13
CA LYS A 82 -11.19 -12.86 6.32
C LYS A 82 -12.43 -12.18 6.88
N GLY A 83 -12.67 -12.29 8.19
CA GLY A 83 -13.80 -11.64 8.84
C GLY A 83 -13.73 -10.12 8.74
N LEU A 84 -12.55 -9.54 9.00
CA LEU A 84 -12.33 -8.11 8.91
C LEU A 84 -12.50 -7.60 7.48
N LYS A 85 -12.00 -8.33 6.49
CA LYS A 85 -12.18 -7.98 5.07
C LYS A 85 -13.66 -7.98 4.67
N ALA A 86 -14.43 -8.97 5.12
CA ALA A 86 -15.86 -9.03 4.83
C ALA A 86 -16.60 -7.83 5.44
N LEU A 87 -16.35 -7.52 6.72
CA LEU A 87 -16.93 -6.36 7.41
C LEU A 87 -16.58 -5.04 6.69
N CYS A 88 -15.30 -4.84 6.38
CA CYS A 88 -14.85 -3.64 5.68
C CYS A 88 -15.48 -3.50 4.28
N THR A 89 -15.67 -4.61 3.57
CA THR A 89 -16.30 -4.61 2.24
C THR A 89 -17.78 -4.27 2.34
N GLN A 90 -18.48 -4.81 3.34
CA GLN A 90 -19.90 -4.55 3.56
C GLN A 90 -20.17 -3.09 3.90
N GLU A 91 -19.37 -2.52 4.79
CA GLU A 91 -19.54 -1.14 5.28
C GLU A 91 -18.80 -0.09 4.42
N ASN A 92 -18.16 -0.51 3.32
CA ASN A 92 -17.35 0.36 2.44
C ASN A 92 -16.27 1.17 3.17
N ILE A 93 -15.60 0.56 4.14
CA ILE A 93 -14.50 1.15 4.89
C ILE A 93 -13.20 0.39 4.67
N THR A 94 -12.07 1.01 4.99
CA THR A 94 -10.76 0.33 4.98
C THR A 94 -10.43 -0.26 6.35
N LYS A 95 -9.51 -1.23 6.37
CA LYS A 95 -8.98 -1.79 7.63
C LYS A 95 -8.29 -0.73 8.49
N GLU A 96 -7.66 0.25 7.86
CA GLU A 96 -6.97 1.37 8.52
C GLU A 96 -7.99 2.27 9.22
N THR A 97 -9.02 2.68 8.51
CA THR A 97 -10.11 3.50 9.07
C THR A 97 -10.84 2.79 10.20
N PHE A 98 -11.07 1.48 10.06
CA PHE A 98 -11.67 0.68 11.13
C PHE A 98 -10.78 0.66 12.39
N LEU A 99 -9.46 0.50 12.22
CA LEU A 99 -8.51 0.49 13.34
C LEU A 99 -8.45 1.85 14.05
N GLU A 100 -8.46 2.96 13.29
CA GLU A 100 -8.53 4.32 13.84
C GLU A 100 -9.81 4.52 14.65
N ALA A 101 -10.97 4.17 14.07
CA ALA A 101 -12.26 4.29 14.73
C ALA A 101 -12.34 3.43 16.00
N ALA A 102 -11.89 2.18 15.94
CA ALA A 102 -11.86 1.28 17.09
C ALA A 102 -10.99 1.85 18.23
N TYR A 103 -9.84 2.43 17.89
CA TYR A 103 -8.98 3.07 18.88
C TYR A 103 -9.65 4.29 19.53
N LEU A 104 -10.31 5.15 18.75
CA LEU A 104 -11.06 6.29 19.28
C LEU A 104 -12.19 5.86 20.22
N VAL A 105 -12.95 4.83 19.87
CA VAL A 105 -14.02 4.28 20.73
C VAL A 105 -13.44 3.72 22.04
N CYS A 106 -12.29 3.05 21.98
CA CYS A 106 -11.63 2.56 23.19
C CYS A 106 -11.09 3.70 24.07
N LEU A 107 -10.70 4.84 23.49
CA LEU A 107 -10.29 6.01 24.29
C LEU A 107 -11.46 6.61 25.08
N GLU A 108 -12.67 6.55 24.55
CA GLU A 108 -13.87 7.06 25.22
C GLU A 108 -14.38 6.13 26.33
N ASN A 109 -14.11 4.81 26.22
CA ASN A 109 -14.58 3.81 27.17
C ASN A 109 -13.42 2.96 27.73
N GLU A 110 -12.99 3.28 28.95
CA GLU A 110 -11.88 2.62 29.61
C GLU A 110 -12.13 1.13 29.88
N LEU A 111 -13.37 0.73 30.21
CA LEU A 111 -13.70 -0.68 30.43
C LEU A 111 -13.55 -1.50 29.14
N LEU A 112 -14.00 -0.94 28.02
CA LEU A 112 -13.83 -1.56 26.71
C LEU A 112 -12.34 -1.66 26.35
N MET A 113 -11.56 -0.60 26.60
CA MET A 113 -10.10 -0.63 26.38
C MET A 113 -9.42 -1.73 27.20
N GLN A 114 -9.77 -1.89 28.48
CA GLN A 114 -9.23 -2.94 29.33
C GLN A 114 -9.55 -4.34 28.77
N GLN A 115 -10.80 -4.58 28.36
CA GLN A 115 -11.20 -5.85 27.72
C GLN A 115 -10.42 -6.13 26.44
N VAL A 116 -10.26 -5.12 25.58
CA VAL A 116 -9.48 -5.24 24.34
C VAL A 116 -8.01 -5.56 24.65
N LEU A 117 -7.42 -4.93 25.67
CA LEU A 117 -6.05 -5.19 26.10
C LEU A 117 -5.86 -6.61 26.64
N GLU A 118 -6.77 -7.11 27.47
CA GLU A 118 -6.72 -8.48 27.97
C GLU A 118 -6.74 -9.50 26.83
N VAL A 119 -7.67 -9.34 25.88
CA VAL A 119 -7.77 -10.20 24.69
C VAL A 119 -6.50 -10.08 23.83
N ALA A 120 -5.97 -8.87 23.63
CA ALA A 120 -4.77 -8.64 22.84
C ALA A 120 -3.53 -9.30 23.46
N ILE A 121 -3.37 -9.24 24.79
CA ILE A 121 -2.28 -9.88 25.53
C ILE A 121 -2.38 -11.40 25.41
N ALA A 122 -3.57 -11.97 25.63
CA ALA A 122 -3.81 -13.41 25.50
C ALA A 122 -3.45 -13.91 24.09
N ARG A 123 -3.94 -13.23 23.04
CA ARG A 123 -3.61 -13.60 21.64
C ARG A 123 -2.13 -13.44 21.30
N ARG A 124 -1.45 -12.45 21.88
CA ARG A 124 0.00 -12.28 21.69
C ARG A 124 0.76 -13.48 22.26
N GLN A 125 0.36 -13.96 23.43
CA GLN A 125 0.96 -15.12 24.08
C GLN A 125 0.71 -16.40 23.27
N GLU A 126 -0.52 -16.63 22.81
CA GLU A 126 -0.89 -17.76 21.94
C GLU A 126 -0.04 -17.78 20.64
N ARG A 127 0.15 -16.61 20.01
CA ARG A 127 1.00 -16.49 18.81
C ARG A 127 2.45 -16.85 19.10
N ARG A 128 2.96 -16.47 20.27
CA ARG A 128 4.33 -16.81 20.70
C ARG A 128 4.48 -18.32 20.86
N GLU A 129 3.55 -18.97 21.54
CA GLU A 129 3.56 -20.41 21.78
C GLU A 129 3.45 -21.20 20.47
N THR A 130 2.54 -20.79 19.58
CA THR A 130 2.42 -21.37 18.24
C THR A 130 3.72 -21.24 17.46
N GLY A 131 4.40 -20.08 17.55
CA GLY A 131 5.70 -19.87 16.93
C GLY A 131 6.79 -20.79 17.48
N ILE A 132 6.82 -21.00 18.80
CA ILE A 132 7.76 -21.93 19.46
C ILE A 132 7.48 -23.37 19.03
N MET A 133 6.21 -23.80 19.04
CA MET A 133 5.83 -25.15 18.60
C MET A 133 6.21 -25.41 17.14
N ARG A 134 5.98 -24.44 16.24
CA ARG A 134 6.39 -24.56 14.83
C ARG A 134 7.90 -24.73 14.70
N ARG A 135 8.68 -23.96 15.46
CA ARG A 135 10.15 -24.07 15.47
C ARG A 135 10.60 -25.43 15.99
N ALA A 136 10.04 -25.89 17.11
CA ALA A 136 10.36 -27.18 17.71
C ALA A 136 10.05 -28.32 16.73
N LYS A 137 8.84 -28.33 16.14
CA LYS A 137 8.43 -29.34 15.14
C LYS A 137 9.36 -29.35 13.93
N SER A 138 9.79 -28.18 13.45
CA SER A 138 10.74 -28.09 12.34
C SER A 138 12.10 -28.69 12.70
N MET A 139 12.57 -28.50 13.93
CA MET A 139 13.85 -29.06 14.41
C MET A 139 13.77 -30.58 14.56
N THR A 140 12.70 -31.09 15.17
CA THR A 140 12.50 -32.55 15.32
C THR A 140 12.44 -33.23 13.96
N ARG A 141 11.75 -32.64 12.98
CA ARG A 141 11.70 -33.18 11.62
C ARG A 141 13.09 -33.26 10.97
N TYR A 142 13.90 -32.20 11.10
CA TYR A 142 15.26 -32.18 10.56
C TYR A 142 16.16 -33.26 11.19
N LEU A 143 16.01 -33.53 12.49
CA LEU A 143 16.77 -34.57 13.20
C LEU A 143 16.29 -36.00 12.90
N GLN A 144 15.10 -36.19 12.31
CA GLN A 144 14.58 -37.50 11.91
C GLN A 144 14.93 -37.86 10.46
N GLU A 145 15.15 -36.85 9.62
CA GLU A 145 15.49 -37.01 8.20
C GLU A 145 17.02 -37.12 7.96
N ASN A 146 17.85 -36.88 8.99
CA ASN A 146 19.31 -37.05 8.99
C ASN A 146 19.75 -38.07 10.04
#